data_AF-A0A7V9E666-F1
#
_entry.id   AF-A0A7V9E666-F1
#
_cell.length_a   1.000
_cell.length_b   1.000
_cell.length_c   1.000
_cell.angle_alpha   90.00
_cell.angle_beta   90.00
_cell.angle_gamma   90.00
#
_symmetry.space_group_name_H-M   'P 1'
#
loop_
_entity.id
_entity.type
_entity.pdbx_description
1 polymer ?
#
loop_
_entity_poly.entity_id
_entity_poly.type
_entity_poly.pdbx_seq_one_letter_code
_entity_poly.pdbx_strand_id
1 'polypeptide(L)'
;MTGETQGLEAALATAQADAEAAIKAAGTLLRELKKVRATAAAGQIRDLNRALEQAESFSTALAEQVAESRTTYDVDASELLESGAYTKELLAAAAEAGLSIFEEDGRLLCYPSLVRMLPGDLAIDIDRRKERRIRPSVVVELLSKAQQAGPRFKAEPFLVSLAAAYDLVVAKQGKAGGAVVKLDDVYKVLTLLPGQTRDYSRQEFARDLYLLDSSGRTAHGGRALRLPASTGTRQPGVLTTVAQSGQQQRYWGVSFQKAAGD
;
A
#
# COMPACT_ATOMS: atom_id res chain seq x y z
N MET A 1 27.52 -2.40 20.30
CA MET A 1 27.24 -3.20 19.09
C MET A 1 25.98 -2.63 18.48
N THR A 2 26.14 -1.81 17.45
CA THR A 2 25.03 -1.29 16.64
C THR A 2 24.50 -2.45 15.82
N GLY A 3 23.51 -3.15 16.35
CA GLY A 3 22.72 -4.05 15.52
C GLY A 3 22.06 -3.19 14.45
N GLU A 4 22.53 -3.29 13.22
CA GLU A 4 21.74 -2.85 12.08
C GLU A 4 20.42 -3.59 12.19
N THR A 5 19.36 -2.88 12.57
CA THR A 5 18.00 -3.44 12.58
C THR A 5 17.75 -3.94 11.17
N GLN A 6 17.77 -5.26 10.98
CA GLN A 6 17.51 -5.85 9.67
C GLN A 6 16.13 -5.40 9.22
N GLY A 7 16.05 -4.87 7.99
CA GLY A 7 14.78 -4.51 7.36
C GLY A 7 13.86 -5.73 7.25
N LEU A 8 12.56 -5.48 7.14
CA LEU A 8 11.55 -6.54 7.08
C LEU A 8 11.73 -7.41 5.83
N GLU A 9 12.13 -6.82 4.69
CA GLU A 9 12.38 -7.55 3.45
C GLU A 9 13.53 -8.55 3.63
N ALA A 10 14.66 -8.09 4.19
CA ALA A 10 15.84 -8.93 4.39
C ALA A 10 15.56 -10.07 5.39
N ALA A 11 14.87 -9.77 6.50
CA ALA A 11 14.53 -10.78 7.49
C ALA A 11 13.57 -11.84 6.93
N LEU A 12 12.55 -11.43 6.17
CA LEU A 12 11.64 -12.38 5.50
C LEU A 12 12.35 -13.18 4.41
N ALA A 13 13.30 -12.59 3.69
CA ALA A 13 14.12 -13.31 2.70
C ALA A 13 15.00 -14.37 3.36
N THR A 14 15.64 -14.05 4.49
CA THR A 14 16.42 -15.01 5.29
C THR A 14 15.53 -16.13 5.80
N ALA A 15 14.39 -15.81 6.43
CA ALA A 15 13.45 -16.82 6.93
C ALA A 15 12.91 -17.73 5.81
N GLN A 16 12.69 -17.17 4.62
CA GLN A 16 12.29 -17.96 3.45
C GLN A 16 13.41 -18.92 3.00
N ALA A 17 14.65 -18.44 2.86
CA ALA A 17 15.79 -19.26 2.44
C ALA A 17 16.06 -20.40 3.43
N ASP A 18 15.97 -20.09 4.72
CA ASP A 18 16.08 -21.04 5.82
C ASP A 18 15.01 -22.14 5.74
N ALA A 19 13.74 -21.75 5.54
CA ALA A 19 12.64 -22.68 5.36
C ALA A 19 12.85 -23.58 4.12
N GLU A 20 13.33 -23.02 3.00
CA GLU A 20 13.66 -23.79 1.80
C GLU A 20 14.78 -24.82 2.06
N ALA A 21 15.81 -24.44 2.83
CA ALA A 21 16.88 -25.35 3.22
C ALA A 21 16.37 -26.47 4.15
N ALA A 22 15.53 -26.13 5.13
CA ALA A 22 14.89 -27.11 6.03
C ALA A 22 13.98 -28.08 5.27
N ILE A 23 13.23 -27.61 4.26
CA ILE A 23 12.42 -28.47 3.38
C ILE A 23 13.31 -29.50 2.65
N LYS A 24 14.48 -29.08 2.15
CA LYS A 24 15.43 -30.00 1.50
C LYS A 24 15.96 -31.05 2.49
N ALA A 25 16.34 -30.64 3.69
CA ALA A 25 16.82 -31.54 4.75
C ALA A 25 15.73 -32.55 5.19
N ALA A 26 14.49 -32.09 5.38
CA ALA A 26 13.35 -32.95 5.65
C ALA A 26 13.10 -33.96 4.51
N GLY A 27 13.32 -33.54 3.26
CA GLY A 27 13.29 -34.44 2.10
C GLY A 27 14.33 -35.57 2.17
N THR A 28 15.53 -35.30 2.67
CA THR A 28 16.58 -36.31 2.89
C THR A 28 16.20 -37.28 4.01
N LEU A 29 15.73 -36.77 5.14
CA LEU A 29 15.22 -37.58 6.25
C LEU A 29 14.08 -38.51 5.79
N LEU A 30 13.12 -37.99 5.02
CA LEU A 30 12.02 -38.78 4.48
C LEU A 30 12.51 -39.94 3.59
N ARG A 31 13.58 -39.75 2.82
CA ARG A 31 14.16 -40.82 2.01
C ARG A 31 14.78 -41.91 2.88
N GLU A 32 15.49 -41.54 3.95
CA GLU A 32 16.07 -42.53 4.87
C GLU A 32 14.99 -43.30 5.64
N LEU A 33 13.94 -42.63 6.13
CA LEU A 33 12.81 -43.31 6.77
C LEU A 33 12.09 -44.29 5.82
N LYS A 34 12.00 -43.96 4.52
CA LYS A 34 11.50 -44.90 3.51
C LYS A 34 12.41 -46.13 3.35
N LYS A 35 13.74 -45.97 3.44
CA LYS A 35 14.69 -47.10 3.42
C LYS A 35 14.60 -47.94 4.69
N VAL A 36 14.48 -47.32 5.87
CA VAL A 36 14.21 -48.03 7.14
C VAL A 36 12.99 -48.93 6.99
N ARG A 37 11.88 -48.39 6.46
CA ARG A 37 10.66 -49.18 6.22
C ARG A 37 10.90 -50.35 5.26
N ALA A 38 11.60 -50.12 4.16
CA ALA A 38 11.85 -51.15 3.14
C ALA A 38 12.78 -52.28 3.66
N THR A 39 13.87 -51.91 4.33
CA THR A 39 14.85 -52.85 4.89
C THR A 39 14.27 -53.63 6.07
N ALA A 40 13.43 -53.00 6.91
CA ALA A 40 12.67 -53.69 7.95
C ALA A 40 11.69 -54.72 7.36
N ALA A 41 10.95 -54.35 6.32
CA ALA A 41 10.03 -55.26 5.64
C ALA A 41 10.76 -56.45 4.97
N ALA A 42 11.97 -56.22 4.46
CA ALA A 42 12.80 -57.25 3.83
C ALA A 42 13.64 -58.07 4.84
N GLY A 43 13.64 -57.72 6.14
CA GLY A 43 14.46 -58.38 7.15
C GLY A 43 15.98 -58.13 7.04
N GLN A 44 16.40 -57.06 6.37
CA GLN A 44 17.81 -56.72 6.15
C GLN A 44 18.39 -55.97 7.36
N ILE A 45 18.71 -56.70 8.44
CA ILE A 45 19.06 -56.11 9.75
C ILE A 45 20.25 -55.14 9.70
N ARG A 46 21.30 -55.46 8.92
CA ARG A 46 22.49 -54.61 8.82
C ARG A 46 22.19 -53.26 8.16
N ASP A 47 21.43 -53.30 7.07
CA ASP A 47 21.03 -52.10 6.33
C ASP A 47 19.97 -51.31 7.09
N LEU A 48 19.10 -51.99 7.86
CA LEU A 48 18.14 -51.37 8.77
C LEU A 48 18.84 -50.53 9.83
N ASN A 49 19.81 -51.09 10.55
CA ASN A 49 20.54 -50.37 11.60
C ASN A 49 21.25 -49.14 11.02
N ARG A 50 21.91 -49.30 9.86
CA ARG A 50 22.57 -48.18 9.18
C ARG A 50 21.58 -47.09 8.76
N ALA A 51 20.42 -47.46 8.23
CA ALA A 51 19.39 -46.49 7.83
C ALA A 51 18.77 -45.77 9.04
N LEU A 52 18.65 -46.46 10.19
CA LEU A 52 18.19 -45.86 11.45
C LEU A 52 19.20 -44.83 11.98
N GLU A 53 20.49 -45.16 12.04
CA GLU A 53 21.56 -44.23 12.45
C GLU A 53 21.59 -42.98 11.55
N GLN A 54 21.46 -43.16 10.23
CA GLN A 54 21.40 -42.05 9.28
C GLN A 54 20.15 -41.19 9.46
N ALA A 55 18.99 -41.81 9.69
CA ALA A 55 17.76 -41.10 9.96
C ALA A 55 17.84 -40.27 11.26
N GLU A 56 18.45 -40.80 12.32
CA GLU A 56 18.67 -40.09 13.58
C GLU A 56 19.64 -38.90 13.41
N SER A 57 20.72 -39.09 12.66
CA SER A 57 21.64 -37.99 12.35
C SER A 57 20.95 -36.88 11.57
N PHE A 58 20.15 -37.21 10.54
CA PHE A 58 19.42 -36.21 9.76
C PHE A 58 18.28 -35.53 10.54
N SER A 59 17.61 -36.24 11.45
CA SER A 59 16.57 -35.63 12.28
C SER A 59 17.15 -34.62 13.26
N THR A 60 18.30 -34.93 13.86
CA THR A 60 19.02 -34.03 14.78
C THR A 60 19.47 -32.76 14.05
N ALA A 61 20.12 -32.91 12.90
CA ALA A 61 20.57 -31.78 12.09
C ALA A 61 19.39 -30.89 11.63
N LEU A 62 18.26 -31.49 11.24
CA LEU A 62 17.06 -30.72 10.90
C LEU A 62 16.49 -29.96 12.10
N ALA A 63 16.47 -30.57 13.28
CA ALA A 63 15.98 -29.92 14.49
C ALA A 63 16.86 -28.72 14.89
N GLU A 64 18.18 -28.87 14.81
CA GLU A 64 19.14 -27.78 15.04
C GLU A 64 18.94 -26.65 14.05
N GLN A 65 18.81 -26.96 12.75
CA GLN A 65 18.60 -25.96 11.71
C GLN A 65 17.30 -25.16 11.94
N VAL A 66 16.19 -25.83 12.26
CA VAL A 66 14.90 -25.14 12.53
C VAL A 66 14.99 -24.27 13.78
N ALA A 67 15.71 -24.71 14.81
CA ALA A 67 15.92 -23.92 16.01
C ALA A 67 16.74 -22.64 15.72
N GLU A 68 17.80 -22.75 14.92
CA GLU A 68 18.63 -21.63 14.49
C GLU A 68 17.81 -20.61 13.67
N SER A 69 17.01 -21.07 12.70
CA SER A 69 16.16 -20.17 11.90
C SER A 69 15.16 -19.37 12.74
N ARG A 70 14.63 -19.96 13.83
CA ARG A 70 13.76 -19.25 14.76
C ARG A 70 14.50 -18.15 15.52
N THR A 71 15.77 -18.36 15.86
CA THR A 71 16.59 -17.35 16.54
C THR A 71 17.08 -16.26 15.58
N THR A 72 17.29 -16.60 14.31
CA THR A 72 17.71 -15.64 13.27
C THR A 72 16.58 -14.70 12.87
N TYR A 73 15.33 -15.18 12.89
CA TYR A 73 14.16 -14.32 12.68
C TYR A 73 13.83 -13.51 13.94
N ASP A 74 14.51 -12.38 14.10
CA ASP A 74 14.34 -11.44 15.21
C ASP A 74 13.92 -10.06 14.69
N VAL A 75 12.66 -9.95 14.25
CA VAL A 75 12.08 -8.70 13.76
C VAL A 75 10.81 -8.34 14.51
N ASP A 76 10.83 -7.18 15.15
CA ASP A 76 9.63 -6.52 15.64
C ASP A 76 8.97 -5.72 14.52
N ALA A 77 8.03 -6.37 13.83
CA ALA A 77 7.28 -5.74 12.74
C ALA A 77 6.41 -4.57 13.22
N SER A 78 5.99 -4.55 14.50
CA SER A 78 5.23 -3.42 15.05
C SER A 78 6.13 -2.21 15.17
N GLU A 79 7.31 -2.37 15.75
CA GLU A 79 8.30 -1.30 15.89
C GLU A 79 8.74 -0.75 14.52
N LEU A 80 8.95 -1.61 13.52
CA LEU A 80 9.31 -1.17 12.16
C LEU A 80 8.23 -0.29 11.51
N LEU A 81 6.95 -0.64 11.73
CA LEU A 81 5.81 0.13 11.24
C LEU A 81 5.62 1.45 12.01
N GLU A 82 5.85 1.47 13.33
CA GLU A 82 5.71 2.67 14.16
C GLU A 82 6.86 3.66 13.96
N SER A 83 8.09 3.17 13.85
CA SER A 83 9.30 3.99 13.69
C SER A 83 9.44 4.61 12.29
N GLY A 84 8.66 4.13 11.31
CA GLY A 84 8.78 4.52 9.90
C GLY A 84 9.96 3.86 9.17
N ALA A 85 10.70 2.94 9.80
CA ALA A 85 11.73 2.15 9.15
C ALA A 85 11.15 1.35 7.96
N TYR A 86 9.97 0.75 8.16
CA TYR A 86 9.23 0.07 7.09
C TYR A 86 8.90 1.00 5.92
N THR A 87 8.49 2.23 6.20
CA THR A 87 8.19 3.22 5.15
C THR A 87 9.42 3.51 4.29
N LYS A 88 10.60 3.69 4.91
CA LYS A 88 11.85 3.91 4.18
C LYS A 88 12.21 2.73 3.29
N GLU A 89 12.07 1.51 3.81
CA GLU A 89 12.32 0.29 3.07
C GLU A 89 11.37 0.14 1.88
N LEU A 90 10.08 0.42 2.08
CA LEU A 90 9.08 0.38 1.01
C LEU A 90 9.36 1.43 -0.07
N LEU A 91 9.78 2.64 0.29
CA LEU A 91 10.15 3.68 -0.67
C LEU A 91 11.40 3.29 -1.48
N ALA A 92 12.39 2.66 -0.85
CA ALA A 92 13.57 2.14 -1.53
C ALA A 92 13.20 1.03 -2.54
N ALA A 93 12.41 0.05 -2.10
CA ALA A 93 11.92 -1.03 -2.97
C ALA A 93 11.06 -0.51 -4.13
N ALA A 94 10.25 0.53 -3.88
CA ALA A 94 9.46 1.17 -4.93
C ALA A 94 10.34 1.90 -5.95
N ALA A 95 11.38 2.61 -5.50
CA ALA A 95 12.32 3.30 -6.38
C ALA A 95 13.07 2.32 -7.28
N GLU A 96 13.51 1.16 -6.76
CA GLU A 96 14.12 0.09 -7.54
C GLU A 96 13.18 -0.49 -8.61
N ALA A 97 11.89 -0.59 -8.31
CA ALA A 97 10.87 -1.04 -9.25
C ALA A 97 10.38 0.06 -10.22
N GLY A 98 10.91 1.28 -10.12
CA GLY A 98 10.47 2.42 -10.95
C GLY A 98 9.09 2.97 -10.58
N LEU A 99 8.58 2.64 -9.39
CA LEU A 99 7.29 3.09 -8.89
C LEU A 99 7.46 4.38 -8.06
N SER A 100 6.77 5.44 -8.48
CA SER A 100 6.83 6.75 -7.80
C SER A 100 5.87 6.80 -6.61
N ILE A 101 6.42 6.81 -5.39
CA ILE A 101 5.68 6.91 -4.13
C ILE A 101 6.13 8.14 -3.37
N PHE A 102 5.19 8.91 -2.82
CA PHE A 102 5.47 10.10 -2.03
C PHE A 102 4.77 10.03 -0.68
N GLU A 103 5.44 10.47 0.39
CA GLU A 103 4.84 10.55 1.72
C GLU A 103 4.24 11.94 1.95
N GLU A 104 2.96 12.00 2.35
CA GLU A 104 2.26 13.23 2.73
C GLU A 104 1.22 12.93 3.83
N ASP A 105 1.24 13.71 4.92
CA ASP A 105 0.33 13.59 6.07
C ASP A 105 0.18 12.15 6.62
N GLY A 106 1.29 11.40 6.71
CA GLY A 106 1.32 10.02 7.21
C GLY A 106 0.68 9.00 6.26
N ARG A 107 0.53 9.33 4.98
CA ARG A 107 0.07 8.43 3.92
C ARG A 107 1.10 8.40 2.80
N LEU A 108 1.19 7.27 2.12
CA LEU A 108 1.95 7.12 0.90
C LEU A 108 1.01 7.25 -0.29
N LEU A 109 1.34 8.20 -1.16
CA LEU A 109 0.64 8.53 -2.38
C LEU A 109 1.32 7.79 -3.54
N CYS A 110 0.61 6.86 -4.16
CA CYS A 110 1.13 6.05 -5.26
C CYS A 110 0.03 5.88 -6.30
N TYR A 111 0.01 6.67 -7.38
CA TYR A 111 -1.09 6.64 -8.34
C TYR A 111 -1.45 5.20 -8.79
N PRO A 112 -2.74 4.79 -8.78
CA PRO A 112 -3.93 5.49 -8.27
C PRO A 112 -4.27 5.18 -6.79
N SER A 113 -3.42 4.44 -6.09
CA SER A 113 -3.65 3.94 -4.74
C SER A 113 -3.15 4.91 -3.64
N LEU A 114 -3.77 4.82 -2.47
CA LEU A 114 -3.29 5.48 -1.26
C LEU A 114 -2.99 4.41 -0.21
N VAL A 115 -1.80 4.47 0.38
CA VAL A 115 -1.36 3.53 1.41
C VAL A 115 -1.22 4.23 2.75
N ARG A 116 -1.63 3.56 3.82
CA ARG A 116 -1.47 4.03 5.20
C ARG A 116 -1.00 2.89 6.09
N MET A 117 -0.05 3.15 6.97
CA MET A 117 0.44 2.13 7.89
C MET A 117 -0.55 1.89 9.02
N LEU A 118 -0.70 0.62 9.44
CA LEU A 118 -1.51 0.20 10.58
C LEU A 118 -0.67 -0.64 11.55
N PRO A 119 0.19 -0.02 12.38
CA PRO A 119 1.13 -0.76 13.22
C PRO A 119 0.43 -1.73 14.18
N GLY A 120 -0.62 -1.27 14.88
CA GLY A 120 -1.40 -2.11 15.81
C GLY A 120 -2.14 -3.28 15.19
N ASP A 121 -2.24 -3.35 13.85
CA ASP A 121 -2.83 -4.47 13.11
C ASP A 121 -1.78 -5.31 12.37
N LEU A 122 -0.49 -4.96 12.45
CA LEU A 122 0.60 -5.50 11.62
C LEU A 122 0.22 -5.54 10.13
N ALA A 123 -0.36 -4.45 9.66
CA ALA A 123 -0.96 -4.36 8.34
C ALA A 123 -0.70 -2.99 7.71
N ILE A 124 -1.03 -2.91 6.43
CA ILE A 124 -1.19 -1.64 5.73
C ILE A 124 -2.62 -1.53 5.22
N ASP A 125 -3.08 -0.31 5.03
CA ASP A 125 -4.36 0.01 4.44
C ASP A 125 -4.10 0.54 3.02
N ILE A 126 -4.63 -0.15 2.00
CA ILE A 126 -4.59 0.29 0.60
C ILE A 126 -6.02 0.59 0.17
N ASP A 127 -6.33 1.86 -0.09
CA ASP A 127 -7.67 2.30 -0.49
C ASP A 127 -8.80 1.77 0.42
N ARG A 128 -8.60 1.84 1.74
CA ARG A 128 -9.52 1.36 2.80
C ARG A 128 -9.59 -0.17 2.92
N ARG A 129 -8.73 -0.90 2.22
CA ARG A 129 -8.63 -2.35 2.32
C ARG A 129 -7.38 -2.70 3.12
N LYS A 130 -7.60 -3.37 4.24
CA LYS A 130 -6.54 -3.93 5.08
C LYS A 130 -5.81 -5.03 4.32
N GLU A 131 -4.51 -4.86 4.12
CA GLU A 131 -3.57 -5.79 3.53
C GLU A 131 -2.55 -6.24 4.58
N ARG A 132 -2.40 -7.56 4.73
CA ARG A 132 -1.49 -8.17 5.72
C ARG A 132 -0.20 -8.70 5.10
N ARG A 133 -0.13 -8.77 3.77
CA ARG A 133 1.07 -9.14 3.03
C ARG A 133 2.00 -7.92 2.95
N ILE A 134 2.58 -7.57 4.10
CA ILE A 134 3.38 -6.35 4.28
C ILE A 134 4.85 -6.53 3.87
N ARG A 135 5.22 -7.58 3.13
CA ARG A 135 6.58 -7.68 2.59
C ARG A 135 6.79 -6.56 1.55
N PRO A 136 7.80 -5.68 1.69
CA PRO A 136 7.97 -4.52 0.80
C PRO A 136 7.90 -4.86 -0.69
N SER A 137 8.62 -5.88 -1.16
CA SER A 137 8.59 -6.31 -2.56
C SER A 137 7.20 -6.74 -3.05
N VAL A 138 6.43 -7.43 -2.20
CA VAL A 138 5.05 -7.86 -2.50
C VAL A 138 4.11 -6.66 -2.57
N VAL A 139 4.27 -5.68 -1.66
CA VAL A 139 3.47 -4.46 -1.67
C VAL A 139 3.74 -3.64 -2.93
N VAL A 140 4.99 -3.48 -3.33
CA VAL A 140 5.37 -2.80 -4.58
C VAL A 140 4.77 -3.49 -5.80
N GLU A 141 4.75 -4.83 -5.83
CA GLU A 141 4.10 -5.59 -6.91
C GLU A 141 2.58 -5.35 -6.94
N LEU A 142 1.92 -5.33 -5.78
CA LEU A 142 0.48 -5.05 -5.66
C LEU A 142 0.14 -3.65 -6.16
N LEU A 143 0.93 -2.64 -5.78
CA LEU A 143 0.75 -1.26 -6.23
C LEU A 143 0.99 -1.12 -7.73
N SER A 144 2.04 -1.74 -8.26
CA SER A 144 2.32 -1.77 -9.70
C SER A 144 1.17 -2.39 -10.49
N LYS A 145 0.61 -3.51 -10.02
CA LYS A 145 -0.57 -4.14 -10.63
C LYS A 145 -1.80 -3.22 -10.59
N ALA A 146 -2.01 -2.50 -9.49
CA ALA A 146 -3.10 -1.53 -9.38
C ALA A 146 -2.92 -0.36 -10.38
N GLN A 147 -1.68 0.12 -10.57
CA GLN A 147 -1.35 1.14 -11.55
C GLN A 147 -1.65 0.69 -12.98
N GLN A 148 -1.29 -0.55 -13.33
CA GLN A 148 -1.57 -1.15 -14.65
C GLN A 148 -3.06 -1.38 -14.90
N ALA A 149 -3.80 -1.83 -13.89
CA ALA A 149 -5.24 -2.05 -13.99
C ALA A 149 -6.04 -0.74 -14.18
N GLY A 150 -5.45 0.38 -13.77
CA GLY A 150 -6.07 1.69 -13.86
C GLY A 150 -7.11 1.96 -12.75
N PRO A 151 -7.49 3.24 -12.57
CA PRO A 151 -8.42 3.65 -11.52
C PRO A 151 -9.85 3.19 -11.82
N ARG A 152 -10.55 2.64 -10.83
CA ARG A 152 -11.99 2.32 -10.90
C ARG A 152 -12.89 3.51 -10.57
N PHE A 153 -12.45 4.71 -10.95
CA PHE A 153 -13.09 5.96 -10.59
C PHE A 153 -14.33 6.24 -11.44
N LYS A 154 -15.39 6.72 -10.79
CA LYS A 154 -16.65 7.10 -11.46
C LYS A 154 -16.75 8.62 -11.48
N ALA A 155 -16.42 9.22 -12.62
CA ALA A 155 -16.38 10.66 -12.78
C ALA A 155 -17.74 11.35 -12.64
N GLU A 156 -18.82 10.81 -13.22
CA GLU A 156 -20.14 11.48 -13.18
C GLU A 156 -20.69 11.68 -11.76
N PRO A 157 -20.79 10.64 -10.91
CA PRO A 157 -21.35 10.81 -9.57
C PRO A 157 -20.49 11.74 -8.70
N PHE A 158 -19.16 11.70 -8.90
CA PHE A 158 -18.25 12.60 -8.21
C PHE A 158 -18.43 14.05 -8.65
N LEU A 159 -18.56 14.31 -9.96
CA LEU A 159 -18.80 15.65 -10.51
C LEU A 159 -20.13 16.24 -10.04
N VAL A 160 -21.19 15.44 -9.98
CA VAL A 160 -22.50 15.83 -9.42
C VAL A 160 -22.35 16.27 -7.96
N SER A 161 -21.67 15.45 -7.15
CA SER A 161 -21.46 15.73 -5.72
C SER A 161 -20.60 16.97 -5.51
N LEU A 162 -19.56 17.14 -6.33
CA LEU A 162 -18.66 18.29 -6.31
C LEU A 162 -19.41 19.59 -6.64
N ALA A 163 -20.30 19.57 -7.65
CA ALA A 163 -21.12 20.72 -8.02
C ALA A 163 -22.09 21.11 -6.90
N ALA A 164 -22.76 20.15 -6.29
CA ALA A 164 -23.68 20.41 -5.18
C ALA A 164 -22.96 20.99 -3.95
N ALA A 165 -21.80 20.44 -3.58
CA ALA A 165 -21.00 20.96 -2.48
C ALA A 165 -20.44 22.37 -2.78
N TYR A 166 -20.04 22.63 -4.03
CA TYR A 166 -19.66 23.97 -4.48
C TYR A 166 -20.79 24.99 -4.29
N ASP A 167 -22.01 24.65 -4.72
CA ASP A 167 -23.17 25.54 -4.62
C ASP A 167 -23.47 25.92 -3.16
N LEU A 168 -23.37 24.95 -2.23
CA LEU A 168 -23.49 25.20 -0.80
C LEU A 168 -22.41 26.13 -0.25
N VAL A 169 -21.15 25.97 -0.67
CA VAL A 169 -20.05 26.85 -0.26
C VAL A 169 -20.26 28.27 -0.78
N VAL A 170 -20.64 28.44 -2.05
CA VAL A 170 -20.92 29.74 -2.66
C VAL A 170 -22.05 30.46 -1.92
N ALA A 171 -23.16 29.76 -1.68
CA ALA A 171 -24.30 30.30 -0.95
C ALA A 171 -23.91 30.71 0.48
N LYS A 172 -23.18 29.84 1.21
CA LYS A 172 -22.71 30.12 2.57
C LYS A 172 -21.76 31.31 2.64
N GLN A 173 -20.94 31.53 1.61
CA GLN A 173 -19.98 32.64 1.55
C GLN A 173 -20.59 33.92 0.94
N GLY A 174 -21.85 33.92 0.51
CA GLY A 174 -22.50 35.07 -0.14
C GLY A 174 -21.83 35.49 -1.45
N LYS A 175 -21.17 34.55 -2.15
CA LYS A 175 -20.44 34.82 -3.40
C LYS A 175 -21.36 34.71 -4.62
N ALA A 176 -20.99 35.40 -5.70
CA ALA A 176 -21.66 35.23 -6.98
C ALA A 176 -21.40 33.86 -7.61
N GLY A 177 -22.34 33.37 -8.42
CA GLY A 177 -22.15 32.13 -9.20
C GLY A 177 -20.93 32.23 -10.11
N GLY A 178 -20.13 31.16 -10.17
CA GLY A 178 -18.87 31.13 -10.92
C GLY A 178 -17.66 31.70 -10.17
N ALA A 179 -17.82 32.21 -8.95
CA ALA A 179 -16.70 32.61 -8.11
C ALA A 179 -15.82 31.41 -7.75
N VAL A 180 -14.50 31.66 -7.65
CA VAL A 180 -13.54 30.65 -7.17
C VAL A 180 -13.68 30.50 -5.66
N VAL A 181 -13.83 29.25 -5.20
CA VAL A 181 -13.85 28.88 -3.78
C VAL A 181 -12.73 27.90 -3.48
N LYS A 182 -12.32 27.81 -2.21
CA LYS A 182 -11.26 26.89 -1.78
C LYS A 182 -11.78 25.45 -1.80
N LEU A 183 -10.98 24.54 -2.32
CA LEU A 183 -11.31 23.11 -2.32
C LEU A 183 -11.39 22.53 -0.91
N ASP A 184 -10.62 23.05 0.05
CA ASP A 184 -10.74 22.65 1.46
C ASP A 184 -12.13 22.97 2.05
N ASP A 185 -12.77 24.08 1.64
CA ASP A 185 -14.13 24.41 2.08
C ASP A 185 -15.16 23.47 1.46
N VAL A 186 -14.96 23.09 0.20
CA VAL A 186 -15.81 22.10 -0.49
C VAL A 186 -15.67 20.72 0.16
N TYR A 187 -14.44 20.31 0.47
CA TYR A 187 -14.17 19.06 1.18
C TYR A 187 -14.88 19.00 2.54
N LYS A 188 -14.84 20.09 3.32
CA LYS A 188 -15.58 20.17 4.60
C LYS A 188 -17.08 19.99 4.42
N VAL A 189 -17.66 20.51 3.33
CA VAL A 189 -19.09 20.31 3.01
C VAL A 189 -19.39 18.86 2.62
N LEU A 190 -18.49 18.21 1.88
CA LEU A 190 -18.62 16.80 1.51
C LEU A 190 -18.48 15.84 2.71
N THR A 191 -17.92 16.31 3.83
CA THR A 191 -17.58 15.49 5.00
C THR A 191 -18.20 16.02 6.30
N LEU A 192 -19.37 16.65 6.22
CA LEU A 192 -20.03 17.32 7.36
C LEU A 192 -20.44 16.37 8.50
N LEU A 193 -20.70 15.09 8.21
CA LEU A 193 -21.13 14.17 9.26
C LEU A 193 -19.93 13.70 10.11
N PRO A 194 -20.10 13.55 11.44
CA PRO A 194 -19.06 13.02 12.31
C PRO A 194 -18.51 11.68 11.79
N GLY A 195 -17.18 11.57 11.69
CA GLY A 195 -16.49 10.36 11.20
C GLY A 195 -16.27 10.30 9.69
N GLN A 196 -16.96 11.09 8.87
CA GLN A 196 -16.77 11.07 7.41
C GLN A 196 -15.39 11.53 6.96
N THR A 197 -14.73 12.42 7.70
CA THR A 197 -13.34 12.84 7.42
C THR A 197 -12.33 11.71 7.66
N ARG A 198 -12.66 10.75 8.54
CA ARG A 198 -11.87 9.54 8.75
C ARG A 198 -12.03 8.57 7.58
N ASP A 199 -13.26 8.46 7.09
CA ASP A 199 -13.60 7.56 6.01
C ASP A 199 -13.19 8.14 4.65
N TYR A 200 -13.24 9.45 4.43
CA TYR A 200 -12.82 10.14 3.22
C TYR A 200 -11.87 11.28 3.53
N SER A 201 -10.59 11.03 3.34
CA SER A 201 -9.48 11.95 3.62
C SER A 201 -9.28 13.01 2.55
N ARG A 202 -8.51 14.06 2.88
CA ARG A 202 -8.08 15.10 1.95
C ARG A 202 -7.28 14.52 0.77
N GLN A 203 -6.42 13.53 1.02
CA GLN A 203 -5.60 12.87 0.01
C GLN A 203 -6.47 12.07 -0.97
N GLU A 204 -7.51 11.39 -0.49
CA GLU A 204 -8.48 10.73 -1.36
C GLU A 204 -9.25 11.72 -2.22
N PHE A 205 -9.68 12.84 -1.63
CA PHE A 205 -10.31 13.92 -2.39
C PHE A 205 -9.37 14.53 -3.45
N ALA A 206 -8.10 14.76 -3.11
CA ALA A 206 -7.08 15.24 -4.04
C ALA A 206 -6.87 14.28 -5.23
N ARG A 207 -6.80 12.97 -4.94
CA ARG A 207 -6.73 11.93 -5.97
C ARG A 207 -7.98 11.95 -6.86
N ASP A 208 -9.17 11.98 -6.28
CA ASP A 208 -10.42 11.93 -7.04
C ASP A 208 -10.57 13.17 -7.93
N LEU A 209 -10.09 14.33 -7.48
CA LEU A 209 -9.96 15.55 -8.30
C LEU A 209 -9.02 15.33 -9.49
N TYR A 210 -7.85 14.72 -9.29
CA TYR A 210 -6.94 14.39 -10.38
C TYR A 210 -7.57 13.41 -11.38
N LEU A 211 -8.27 12.39 -10.89
CA LEU A 211 -8.95 11.41 -11.73
C LEU A 211 -10.08 12.06 -12.53
N LEU A 212 -10.83 13.00 -11.94
CA LEU A 212 -11.82 13.79 -12.66
C LEU A 212 -11.19 14.68 -13.74
N ASP A 213 -10.14 15.43 -13.39
CA ASP A 213 -9.42 16.34 -14.29
C ASP A 213 -8.85 15.58 -15.51
N SER A 214 -8.21 14.43 -15.25
CA SER A 214 -7.65 13.54 -16.28
C SER A 214 -8.71 12.86 -17.16
N SER A 215 -9.94 12.68 -16.66
CA SER A 215 -11.01 12.02 -17.40
C SER A 215 -11.61 12.85 -18.54
N GLY A 216 -11.29 14.15 -18.59
CA GLY A 216 -11.88 15.11 -19.54
C GLY A 216 -13.34 15.47 -19.25
N ARG A 217 -14.00 14.82 -18.28
CA ARG A 217 -15.37 15.17 -17.85
C ARG A 217 -15.37 16.42 -17.00
N THR A 218 -15.66 17.53 -17.65
CA THR A 218 -15.61 18.86 -17.04
C THR A 218 -16.96 19.57 -17.05
N ALA A 219 -18.07 18.92 -17.43
CA ALA A 219 -19.38 19.58 -17.51
C ALA A 219 -20.47 18.80 -16.79
N HIS A 220 -21.28 19.49 -16.00
CA HIS A 220 -22.47 18.95 -15.35
C HIS A 220 -23.57 20.02 -15.25
N GLY A 221 -24.80 19.67 -15.65
CA GLY A 221 -25.95 20.57 -15.57
C GLY A 221 -25.77 21.89 -16.31
N GLY A 222 -25.14 21.87 -17.50
CA GLY A 222 -24.88 23.08 -18.30
C GLY A 222 -23.76 23.98 -17.74
N ARG A 223 -23.03 23.53 -16.72
CA ARG A 223 -21.91 24.24 -16.12
C ARG A 223 -20.60 23.50 -16.35
N ALA A 224 -19.55 24.24 -16.71
CA ALA A 224 -18.19 23.75 -16.84
C ALA A 224 -17.41 23.94 -15.53
N LEU A 225 -16.82 22.85 -15.04
CA LEU A 225 -15.82 22.80 -13.98
C LEU A 225 -14.53 23.46 -14.46
N ARG A 226 -13.98 24.34 -13.62
CA ARG A 226 -12.64 24.90 -13.76
C ARG A 226 -11.86 24.71 -12.48
N LEU A 227 -10.63 24.19 -12.61
CA LEU A 227 -9.64 24.04 -11.56
C LEU A 227 -8.51 25.04 -11.82
N PRO A 228 -8.66 26.32 -11.42
CA PRO A 228 -7.67 27.34 -11.73
C PRO A 228 -6.31 27.01 -11.08
N ALA A 229 -5.26 26.91 -11.90
CA ALA A 229 -3.89 26.60 -11.49
C ALA A 229 -3.16 27.76 -10.76
N SER A 230 -3.90 28.70 -10.17
CA SER A 230 -3.38 30.00 -9.72
C SER A 230 -2.37 29.92 -8.55
N THR A 231 -1.58 30.99 -8.41
CA THR A 231 -0.64 31.41 -7.34
C THR A 231 -1.01 31.08 -5.87
N GLY A 232 -2.23 30.61 -5.59
CA GLY A 232 -2.68 30.10 -4.30
C GLY A 232 -2.04 28.78 -3.87
N THR A 233 -1.25 28.12 -4.73
CA THR A 233 -0.44 26.94 -4.35
C THR A 233 0.64 27.22 -3.30
N ARG A 234 0.88 28.49 -2.97
CA ARG A 234 1.72 28.95 -1.84
C ARG A 234 0.91 29.27 -0.57
N GLN A 235 -0.41 29.17 -0.61
CA GLN A 235 -1.29 29.44 0.53
C GLN A 235 -1.67 28.14 1.27
N PRO A 236 -2.01 28.20 2.57
CA PRO A 236 -2.49 27.03 3.30
C PRO A 236 -3.80 26.49 2.72
N GLY A 237 -3.95 25.16 2.71
CA GLY A 237 -5.13 24.47 2.20
C GLY A 237 -5.01 23.94 0.76
N VAL A 238 -3.79 23.80 0.25
CA VAL A 238 -3.52 23.11 -1.02
C VAL A 238 -3.67 21.60 -0.83
N LEU A 239 -4.33 20.96 -1.78
CA LEU A 239 -4.49 19.52 -1.87
C LEU A 239 -3.43 18.97 -2.81
N THR A 240 -2.62 18.03 -2.34
CA THR A 240 -1.55 17.37 -3.11
C THR A 240 -1.93 15.92 -3.42
N THR A 241 -1.66 15.48 -4.64
CA THR A 241 -1.71 14.07 -5.05
C THR A 241 -0.56 13.78 -6.01
N VAL A 242 -0.38 12.51 -6.38
CA VAL A 242 0.64 12.08 -7.34
C VAL A 242 -0.07 11.67 -8.63
N ALA A 243 0.40 12.22 -9.75
CA ALA A 243 -0.08 11.90 -11.09
C ALA A 243 0.44 10.54 -11.57
N GLN A 244 -0.11 10.00 -12.66
CA GLN A 244 0.39 8.76 -13.27
C GLN A 244 1.88 8.85 -13.66
N SER A 245 2.35 10.05 -14.03
CA SER A 245 3.76 10.32 -14.35
C SER A 245 4.70 10.34 -13.15
N GLY A 246 4.17 10.21 -11.93
CA GLY A 246 4.93 10.40 -10.69
C GLY A 246 5.12 11.87 -10.29
N GLN A 247 4.62 12.83 -11.08
CA GLN A 247 4.69 14.24 -10.70
C GLN A 247 3.64 14.59 -9.63
N GLN A 248 4.02 15.45 -8.68
CA GLN A 248 3.06 16.00 -7.73
C GLN A 248 2.07 16.93 -8.45
N GLN A 249 0.79 16.65 -8.29
CA GLN A 249 -0.30 17.49 -8.76
C GLN A 249 -0.93 18.23 -7.57
N ARG A 250 -1.15 19.53 -7.74
CA ARG A 250 -1.63 20.42 -6.68
C ARG A 250 -2.93 21.11 -7.09
N TYR A 251 -3.90 21.10 -6.18
CA TYR A 251 -5.20 21.73 -6.35
C TYR A 251 -5.47 22.70 -5.19
N TRP A 252 -6.04 23.87 -5.48
CA TRP A 252 -6.34 24.88 -4.47
C TRP A 252 -7.80 25.36 -4.53
N GLY A 253 -8.28 25.68 -5.72
CA GLY A 253 -9.60 26.28 -5.90
C GLY A 253 -10.41 25.58 -6.98
N VAL A 254 -11.71 25.83 -6.93
CA VAL A 254 -12.69 25.30 -7.90
C VAL A 254 -13.74 26.36 -8.21
N SER A 255 -14.25 26.34 -9.44
CA SER A 255 -15.40 27.13 -9.87
C SER A 255 -16.23 26.36 -10.90
N PHE A 256 -17.55 26.57 -10.90
CA PHE A 256 -18.46 26.11 -11.94
C PHE A 256 -19.00 27.32 -12.70
N GLN A 257 -18.65 27.43 -13.97
CA GLN A 257 -19.08 28.52 -14.85
C GLN A 257 -20.14 28.00 -15.81
N LYS A 258 -21.01 28.87 -16.34
CA LYS A 258 -21.91 28.48 -17.44
C LYS A 258 -21.03 27.95 -18.59
N ALA A 259 -21.34 26.76 -19.11
CA ALA A 259 -20.62 26.25 -20.27
C ALA A 259 -20.76 27.28 -21.40
N ALA A 260 -19.64 27.66 -22.02
CA ALA A 260 -19.69 28.42 -23.26
C ALA A 260 -20.50 27.57 -24.24
N GLY A 261 -21.61 28.13 -24.75
CA GLY A 261 -22.61 27.36 -25.49
C GLY A 261 -22.05 26.64 -26.71
N ASP A 262 -22.72 25.55 -27.06
CA ASP A 262 -22.89 25.13 -28.46
C ASP A 262 -23.42 26.28 -29.32
#